data_AF-A0A2S5WV80-F1
#
_entry.id   AF-A0A2S5WV80-F1
#
_cell.length_a   1.000
_cell.length_b   1.000
_cell.length_c   1.000
_cell.angle_alpha   90.00
_cell.angle_beta   90.00
_cell.angle_gamma   90.00
#
_symmetry.space_group_name_H-M   'P 1'
#
loop_
_entity.id
_entity.type
_entity.pdbx_description
1 polymer ?
#
loop_
_entity_poly.entity_id
_entity_poly.type
_entity_poly.pdbx_seq_one_letter_code
_entity_poly.pdbx_strand_id
1 'polypeptide(L)'
;MSPTSLTRRTTRPDGSIPWIVVLPFAISGVIHLVKPAVFEPIIPEPLRARGRELVVASGAAELACAAGLLHPSTRPLAGLASAAVLLAVWPANMQMSVDLGRRALRKRNASSFAAFAISVARLPLQIPLIKAALR
;
A
#
# COMPACT_ATOMS: atom_id res chain seq x y z
N MET A 1 -15.47 42.62 25.81
CA MET A 1 -15.60 41.19 25.47
C MET A 1 -15.14 41.04 24.02
N SER A 2 -13.89 40.65 23.79
CA SER A 2 -13.35 40.48 22.44
C SER A 2 -13.54 39.02 22.00
N PRO A 3 -14.15 38.74 20.84
CA PRO A 3 -14.30 37.37 20.37
C PRO A 3 -12.94 36.87 19.86
N THR A 4 -12.42 35.85 20.52
CA THR A 4 -11.24 35.09 20.11
C THR A 4 -11.53 34.45 18.76
N SER A 5 -11.03 35.04 17.68
CA SER A 5 -11.04 34.47 16.35
C SER A 5 -10.14 33.24 16.32
N LEU A 6 -10.75 32.06 16.50
CA LEU A 6 -10.11 30.77 16.28
C LEU A 6 -9.88 30.60 14.78
N THR A 7 -8.73 31.07 14.30
CA THR A 7 -8.24 30.80 12.95
C THR A 7 -8.03 29.29 12.84
N ARG A 8 -9.05 28.57 12.38
CA ARG A 8 -8.95 27.15 11.99
C ARG A 8 -7.91 27.11 10.87
N ARG A 9 -6.68 26.76 11.23
CA ARG A 9 -5.57 26.53 10.30
C ARG A 9 -5.94 25.29 9.50
N THR A 10 -6.69 25.47 8.41
CA THR A 10 -6.83 24.45 7.39
C THR A 10 -5.46 24.32 6.76
N THR A 11 -4.68 23.35 7.23
CA THR A 11 -3.46 22.93 6.55
C THR A 11 -3.87 22.59 5.13
N ARG A 12 -3.60 23.49 4.17
CA ARG A 12 -3.81 23.16 2.76
C ARG A 12 -2.95 21.93 2.47
N PRO A 13 -3.51 20.89 1.83
CA PRO A 13 -2.72 19.78 1.32
C PRO A 13 -1.57 20.38 0.51
N ASP A 14 -0.34 20.01 0.82
CA ASP A 14 0.81 20.53 0.09
C ASP A 14 0.63 20.12 -1.39
N GLY A 15 0.79 21.06 -2.31
CA GLY A 15 0.56 20.80 -3.73
C GLY A 15 1.48 19.73 -4.34
N SER A 16 2.41 19.18 -3.56
CA SER A 16 3.37 18.18 -3.97
C SER A 16 2.70 16.84 -4.29
N ILE A 17 3.19 16.17 -5.33
CA ILE A 17 2.70 14.83 -5.69
C ILE A 17 3.36 13.84 -4.72
N PRO A 18 2.60 12.96 -4.04
CA PRO A 18 3.16 11.99 -3.11
C PRO A 18 3.81 10.82 -3.88
N TRP A 19 4.96 11.07 -4.50
CA TRP A 19 5.69 10.11 -5.33
C TRP A 19 6.02 8.81 -4.58
N ILE A 20 6.20 8.90 -3.26
CA ILE A 20 6.42 7.75 -2.39
C ILE A 20 5.23 6.76 -2.38
N VAL A 21 4.03 7.22 -2.74
CA VAL A 21 2.82 6.38 -2.90
C VAL A 21 2.60 6.04 -4.37
N VAL A 22 2.73 7.04 -5.26
CA VAL A 22 2.47 6.87 -6.70
C VAL A 22 3.36 5.80 -7.33
N LEU A 23 4.68 5.85 -7.09
CA LEU A 23 5.61 4.91 -7.74
C LEU A 23 5.37 3.46 -7.30
N PRO A 24 5.28 3.14 -5.98
CA PRO A 24 4.97 1.77 -5.56
C PRO A 24 3.63 1.27 -6.09
N PHE A 25 2.58 2.10 -6.08
CA PHE A 25 1.27 1.71 -6.59
C PHE A 25 1.28 1.45 -8.09
N ALA A 26 1.95 2.31 -8.87
CA ALA A 26 2.07 2.11 -10.31
C ALA A 26 2.81 0.80 -10.64
N ILE A 27 3.95 0.55 -10.00
CA ILE A 27 4.76 -0.66 -10.23
C ILE A 27 4.01 -1.91 -9.74
N SER A 28 3.51 -1.87 -8.51
CA SER A 28 2.78 -2.98 -7.88
C SER A 28 1.52 -3.32 -8.68
N GLY A 29 0.74 -2.31 -9.09
CA GLY A 29 -0.49 -2.49 -9.84
C GLY A 29 -0.26 -3.18 -11.18
N VAL A 30 0.81 -2.82 -11.90
CA VAL A 30 1.20 -3.54 -13.13
C VAL A 30 1.52 -5.00 -12.85
N ILE A 31 2.27 -5.30 -11.78
CA ILE A 31 2.63 -6.69 -11.43
C ILE A 31 1.37 -7.50 -11.05
N HIS A 32 0.41 -6.90 -10.33
CA HIS A 32 -0.86 -7.56 -9.99
C HIS A 32 -1.63 -7.99 -11.23
N LEU A 33 -1.65 -7.18 -12.28
CA LEU A 33 -2.37 -7.48 -13.52
C LEU A 33 -1.61 -8.45 -14.44
N VAL A 34 -0.29 -8.25 -14.59
CA VAL A 34 0.53 -9.04 -15.54
C VAL A 34 0.96 -10.38 -14.94
N LYS A 35 1.22 -10.43 -13.63
CA LYS A 35 1.75 -11.61 -12.94
C LYS A 35 1.08 -11.83 -11.56
N PRO A 36 -0.25 -12.03 -11.52
CA PRO A 36 -1.01 -12.17 -10.27
C PRO A 36 -0.52 -13.30 -9.36
N ALA A 37 0.02 -14.37 -9.94
CA ALA A 37 0.55 -15.53 -9.21
C ALA A 37 1.69 -15.20 -8.22
N VAL A 38 2.31 -14.02 -8.32
CA VAL A 38 3.27 -13.54 -7.31
C VAL A 38 2.60 -13.25 -5.97
N PHE A 39 1.35 -12.79 -5.99
CA PHE A 39 0.60 -12.33 -4.82
C PHE A 39 -0.46 -13.33 -4.33
N GLU A 40 -0.95 -14.22 -5.18
CA GLU A 40 -1.94 -15.24 -4.77
C GLU A 40 -1.54 -16.05 -3.52
N PRO A 41 -0.26 -16.46 -3.33
CA PRO A 41 0.14 -17.23 -2.14
C PRO A 41 0.04 -16.45 -0.83
N ILE A 42 0.13 -15.12 -0.87
CA ILE A 42 0.11 -14.27 0.34
C ILE A 42 -1.32 -13.88 0.75
N ILE A 43 -2.32 -14.24 -0.06
CA ILE A 43 -3.73 -14.04 0.29
C ILE A 43 -4.06 -14.89 1.52
N PRO A 44 -4.67 -14.28 2.57
CA PRO A 44 -5.10 -15.00 3.76
C PRO A 44 -6.03 -16.17 3.40
N GLU A 45 -5.91 -17.27 4.15
CA GLU A 45 -6.63 -18.51 3.87
C GLU A 45 -8.15 -18.36 3.68
N PRO A 46 -8.87 -17.57 4.50
CA PRO A 46 -10.32 -17.38 4.31
C PRO A 46 -10.70 -16.73 2.97
N LEU A 47 -9.77 -16.01 2.32
CA LEU A 47 -10.01 -15.26 1.08
C LEU A 47 -9.41 -15.94 -0.15
N ARG A 48 -8.65 -17.02 0.04
CA ARG A 48 -7.82 -17.64 -1.01
C ARG A 48 -8.65 -18.20 -2.17
N ALA A 49 -9.88 -18.64 -1.92
CA ALA A 49 -10.80 -19.11 -2.96
C ALA A 49 -11.04 -18.06 -4.06
N ARG A 50 -10.94 -16.77 -3.72
CA ARG A 50 -11.06 -15.64 -4.65
C ARG A 50 -9.73 -14.89 -4.83
N GLY A 51 -8.61 -15.52 -4.50
CA GLY A 51 -7.31 -14.86 -4.42
C GLY A 51 -6.90 -14.14 -5.70
N ARG A 52 -7.08 -14.77 -6.86
CA ARG A 52 -6.75 -14.14 -8.15
C ARG A 52 -7.62 -12.92 -8.46
N GLU A 53 -8.93 -13.00 -8.20
CA GLU A 53 -9.84 -11.86 -8.37
C GLU A 53 -9.44 -10.69 -7.46
N LEU A 54 -9.13 -10.99 -6.20
CA LEU A 54 -8.70 -9.98 -5.22
C LEU A 54 -7.39 -9.30 -5.64
N VAL A 55 -6.42 -10.07 -6.15
CA VAL A 55 -5.15 -9.55 -6.65
C VAL A 55 -5.37 -8.65 -7.88
N VAL A 56 -6.20 -9.07 -8.84
CA VAL A 56 -6.49 -8.23 -10.01
C VAL A 56 -7.24 -6.96 -9.62
N ALA A 57 -8.23 -7.07 -8.72
CA ALA A 57 -9.00 -5.94 -8.23
C ALA A 57 -8.13 -4.94 -7.44
N SER A 58 -7.23 -5.42 -6.57
CA SER A 58 -6.30 -4.55 -5.86
C SER A 58 -5.32 -3.87 -6.82
N GLY A 59 -4.82 -4.58 -7.84
CA GLY A 59 -3.96 -4.00 -8.87
C GLY A 59 -4.62 -2.87 -9.66
N ALA A 60 -5.87 -3.07 -10.07
CA ALA A 60 -6.65 -2.01 -10.72
C ALA A 60 -6.87 -0.80 -9.79
N ALA A 61 -7.16 -1.05 -8.51
CA ALA A 61 -7.32 0.00 -7.51
C ALA A 61 -6.03 0.79 -7.27
N GLU A 62 -4.87 0.11 -7.20
CA GLU A 62 -3.55 0.74 -7.07
C GLU A 62 -3.25 1.67 -8.26
N LEU A 63 -3.50 1.21 -9.49
CA LEU A 63 -3.31 2.03 -10.70
C LEU A 63 -4.25 3.24 -10.75
N ALA A 64 -5.52 3.05 -10.40
CA ALA A 64 -6.50 4.14 -10.32
C ALA A 64 -6.09 5.18 -9.27
N CYS A 65 -5.61 4.74 -8.10
CA CYS A 65 -5.08 5.61 -7.05
C CYS A 65 -3.84 6.37 -7.53
N ALA A 66 -2.87 5.69 -8.15
CA ALA A 66 -1.66 6.32 -8.68
C ALA A 66 -1.99 7.41 -9.70
N ALA A 67 -2.88 7.13 -10.66
CA ALA A 67 -3.35 8.13 -11.63
C ALA A 67 -4.11 9.28 -10.96
N GLY A 68 -5.00 8.98 -10.02
CA GLY A 68 -5.79 9.98 -9.29
C GLY A 68 -4.95 10.93 -8.43
N LEU A 69 -3.81 10.48 -7.91
CA LEU A 69 -2.89 11.31 -7.13
C LEU A 69 -2.13 12.34 -7.98
N LEU A 70 -1.96 12.08 -9.28
CA LEU A 70 -1.29 12.99 -10.22
C LEU A 70 -2.13 14.24 -10.53
N HIS A 71 -3.46 14.14 -10.47
CA HIS A 71 -4.35 15.25 -10.82
C HIS A 71 -4.85 16.00 -9.56
N PRO A 72 -4.68 17.34 -9.47
CA PRO A 72 -5.01 18.09 -8.25
C PRO A 72 -6.46 17.97 -7.78
N SER A 73 -7.43 17.88 -8.69
CA SER A 73 -8.86 17.80 -8.33
C SER A 73 -9.26 16.44 -7.75
N THR A 74 -8.56 15.36 -8.11
CA THR A 74 -8.87 13.99 -7.65
C THR A 74 -8.00 13.56 -6.48
N ARG A 75 -6.89 14.26 -6.22
CA ARG A 75 -5.90 13.91 -5.20
C ARG A 75 -6.49 13.67 -3.80
N PRO A 76 -7.43 14.48 -3.26
CA PRO A 76 -7.99 14.22 -1.94
C PRO A 76 -8.72 12.86 -1.86
N LEU A 77 -9.52 12.53 -2.88
CA LEU A 77 -10.24 11.27 -2.95
C LEU A 77 -9.30 10.09 -3.21
N ALA A 78 -8.34 10.26 -4.12
CA ALA A 78 -7.32 9.26 -4.42
C ALA A 78 -6.41 8.99 -3.20
N GLY A 79 -6.14 9.99 -2.38
CA GLY A 79 -5.42 9.87 -1.12
C GLY A 79 -6.16 8.99 -0.10
N LEU A 80 -7.47 9.25 0.08
CA LEU A 80 -8.32 8.41 0.94
C LEU A 80 -8.42 6.97 0.41
N ALA A 81 -8.61 6.81 -0.91
CA ALA A 81 -8.65 5.50 -1.54
C ALA A 81 -7.32 4.74 -1.38
N SER A 82 -6.18 5.43 -1.53
CA SER A 82 -4.85 4.86 -1.34
C SER A 82 -4.64 4.38 0.10
N ALA A 83 -5.08 5.17 1.09
CA ALA A 83 -5.05 4.76 2.48
C ALA A 83 -5.91 3.51 2.72
N ALA A 84 -7.11 3.45 2.16
CA ALA A 84 -8.00 2.29 2.24
C ALA A 84 -7.37 1.04 1.61
N VAL A 85 -6.76 1.16 0.42
CA VAL A 85 -6.03 0.06 -0.23
C VAL A 85 -4.88 -0.43 0.64
N LEU A 86 -4.03 0.47 1.16
CA LEU A 86 -2.91 0.11 2.03
C LEU A 86 -3.37 -0.65 3.29
N LEU A 87 -4.47 -0.22 3.90
CA LEU A 87 -5.07 -0.92 5.05
C LEU A 87 -5.63 -2.29 4.66
N ALA A 88 -6.32 -2.39 3.52
CA ALA A 88 -6.92 -3.63 3.04
C ALA A 88 -5.86 -4.70 2.71
N VAL A 89 -4.70 -4.31 2.15
CA VAL A 89 -3.62 -5.25 1.81
C VAL A 89 -2.68 -5.56 2.98
N TRP A 90 -2.80 -4.83 4.10
CA TRP A 90 -1.91 -5.01 5.25
C TRP A 90 -1.91 -6.46 5.81
N PRO A 91 -3.05 -7.16 5.97
CA PRO A 91 -3.06 -8.56 6.38
C PRO A 91 -2.30 -9.49 5.42
N ALA A 92 -2.39 -9.24 4.10
CA ALA A 92 -1.63 -10.02 3.11
C ALA A 92 -0.11 -9.77 3.23
N ASN A 93 0.30 -8.54 3.53
CA ASN A 93 1.72 -8.22 3.78
C ASN A 93 2.25 -8.87 5.07
N MET A 94 1.41 -9.01 6.10
CA MET A 94 1.76 -9.78 7.31
C MET A 94 1.95 -11.25 6.97
N GLN A 95 1.01 -11.85 6.23
CA GLN A 95 1.08 -13.25 5.80
C GLN A 95 2.35 -13.52 4.97
N MET A 96 2.67 -12.63 4.03
CA MET A 96 3.92 -12.66 3.27
C MET A 96 5.15 -12.70 4.19
N SER A 97 5.17 -11.90 5.24
CA SER A 97 6.29 -11.85 6.18
C SER A 97 6.44 -13.15 6.97
N VAL A 98 5.32 -13.74 7.39
CA VAL A 98 5.31 -15.07 8.04
C VAL A 98 5.88 -16.13 7.09
N ASP A 99 5.44 -16.15 5.84
CA ASP A 99 5.87 -17.17 4.87
C ASP A 99 7.34 -17.01 4.45
N LEU A 100 7.81 -15.77 4.29
CA LEU A 100 9.21 -15.48 4.05
C LEU A 100 10.09 -15.83 5.26
N GLY A 101 9.59 -15.62 6.49
CA GLY A 101 10.27 -16.06 7.71
C GLY A 101 10.45 -17.58 7.75
N ARG A 102 9.37 -18.33 7.52
CA ARG A 102 9.42 -19.81 7.40
C ARG A 102 10.40 -20.25 6.29
N ARG A 103 10.41 -19.56 5.16
CA ARG A 103 11.34 -19.84 4.05
C ARG A 103 12.80 -19.55 4.44
N ALA A 104 13.07 -18.44 5.11
CA ALA A 104 14.40 -18.07 5.56
C ALA A 104 14.96 -19.11 6.54
N LEU A 105 14.13 -19.57 7.49
CA LEU A 105 14.49 -20.63 8.43
C LEU A 105 14.78 -21.98 7.74
N ARG A 106 14.01 -22.34 6.69
CA ARG A 106 14.26 -23.57 5.94
C ARG A 106 15.51 -23.51 5.05
N LYS A 107 15.69 -22.44 4.28
CA LYS A 107 16.77 -22.33 3.28
C LYS A 107 18.10 -21.89 3.88
N ARG A 108 18.06 -21.16 5.01
CA ARG A 108 19.23 -20.66 5.75
C ARG A 108 20.27 -19.93 4.89
N ASN A 109 19.81 -19.16 3.90
CA ASN A 109 20.67 -18.39 2.99
C ASN A 109 20.40 -16.89 3.06
N ALA A 110 21.42 -16.09 2.72
CA ALA A 110 21.37 -14.63 2.83
C ALA A 110 20.22 -14.01 2.04
N SER A 111 19.94 -14.49 0.83
CA SER A 111 18.86 -13.96 -0.01
C SER A 111 17.47 -14.14 0.62
N SER A 112 17.22 -15.27 1.29
CA SER A 112 15.92 -15.52 1.93
C SER A 112 15.75 -14.68 3.18
N PHE A 113 16.83 -14.49 3.96
CA PHE A 113 16.83 -13.59 5.10
C PHE A 113 16.65 -12.13 4.68
N ALA A 114 17.30 -11.70 3.60
CA ALA A 114 17.11 -10.36 3.05
C ALA A 114 15.65 -10.12 2.61
N ALA A 115 15.04 -11.07 1.88
CA ALA A 115 13.64 -10.99 1.49
C ALA A 115 12.70 -10.89 2.70
N PHE A 116 12.95 -11.68 3.76
CA PHE A 116 12.19 -11.62 5.01
C PHE A 116 12.38 -10.28 5.74
N ALA A 117 13.61 -9.78 5.86
CA ALA A 117 13.87 -8.49 6.50
C ALA A 117 13.17 -7.34 5.77
N ILE A 118 13.21 -7.35 4.42
CA ILE A 118 12.50 -6.37 3.59
C ILE A 118 10.99 -6.47 3.82
N SER A 119 10.41 -7.68 3.88
CA SER A 119 8.95 -7.82 4.09
C SER A 119 8.52 -7.31 5.47
N VAL A 120 9.31 -7.57 6.51
CA VAL A 120 9.05 -7.05 7.85
C VAL A 120 9.15 -5.53 7.89
N ALA A 121 10.17 -4.95 7.26
CA ALA A 121 10.36 -3.50 7.20
C ALA A 121 9.19 -2.79 6.49
N ARG A 122 8.51 -3.45 5.55
CA ARG A 122 7.34 -2.88 4.86
C ARG A 122 6.15 -2.62 5.79
N LEU A 123 5.98 -3.43 6.84
CA LEU A 123 4.83 -3.30 7.75
C LEU A 123 4.78 -1.92 8.44
N PRO A 124 5.83 -1.46 9.17
CA PRO A 124 5.84 -0.11 9.74
C PRO A 124 5.93 0.98 8.67
N LEU A 125 6.54 0.68 7.51
CA LEU A 125 6.65 1.65 6.40
C LEU A 125 5.30 1.98 5.74
N GLN A 126 4.25 1.16 5.91
CA GLN A 126 2.92 1.54 5.45
C GLN A 126 2.34 2.75 6.18
N ILE A 127 2.74 3.02 7.44
CA ILE A 127 2.27 4.17 8.21
C ILE A 127 2.66 5.51 7.56
N PRO A 128 3.93 5.78 7.23
CA PRO A 128 4.30 7.01 6.53
C PRO A 128 3.69 7.08 5.12
N LEU A 129 3.47 5.95 4.43
CA LEU A 129 2.77 5.94 3.14
C LEU A 129 1.31 6.38 3.26
N ILE A 130 0.58 5.87 4.27
CA ILE A 130 -0.79 6.31 4.56
C ILE A 130 -0.81 7.80 4.90
N LYS A 131 0.12 8.27 5.73
CA LYS A 131 0.23 9.70 6.07
C LYS A 131 0.55 10.55 4.85
N ALA A 132 1.40 10.08 3.93
CA ALA A 132 1.72 10.79 2.70
C ALA A 132 0.55 10.80 1.71
N ALA A 133 -0.25 9.74 1.66
CA ALA A 133 -1.45 9.67 0.82
C ALA A 133 -2.55 10.64 1.30
N LEU A 134 -2.65 10.87 2.61
CA LEU A 134 -3.68 11.74 3.20
C LEU A 134 -3.27 13.22 3.30
N ARG A 135 -2.09 13.58 2.81
CA ARG A 135 -1.61 14.96 2.72
C ARG A 135 -2.03 15.58 1.40
#